data_AF-F7YVR4-F1
#
_entry.id   AF-F7YVR4-F1
#
_cell.length_a   1.000
_cell.length_b   1.000
_cell.length_c   1.000
_cell.angle_alpha   90.00
_cell.angle_beta   90.00
_cell.angle_gamma   90.00
#
_symmetry.space_group_name_H-M   'P 1'
#
loop_
_entity.id
_entity.type
_entity.pdbx_description
1 polymer ?
#
loop_
_entity_poly.entity_id
_entity_poly.type
_entity_poly.pdbx_seq_one_letter_code
_entity_poly.pdbx_strand_id
1 'polypeptide(L)'
;MKNLDTPTELEKAQIEILRKMPPEKRLKMSIELTENTIKLLKEGVRNRHPEYSDEEVKFAVIKILLGEELFKKVYPQFKEIKP
;
A
#
# COMPACT_ATOMS: atom_id res chain seq x y z
N MET A 1 -15.46 -6.61 -13.00
CA MET A 1 -15.34 -8.01 -12.51
C MET A 1 -16.42 -8.18 -11.46
N LYS A 2 -17.34 -9.14 -11.61
CA LYS A 2 -18.45 -9.33 -10.66
C LYS A 2 -17.87 -9.89 -9.35
N ASN A 3 -18.01 -9.17 -8.23
CA ASN A 3 -17.65 -9.74 -6.92
C ASN A 3 -18.62 -10.87 -6.58
N LEU A 4 -18.10 -12.07 -6.32
CA LEU A 4 -18.93 -13.25 -6.02
C LEU A 4 -19.49 -13.24 -4.59
N ASP A 5 -18.81 -12.53 -3.68
CA ASP A 5 -19.15 -12.43 -2.26
C ASP A 5 -19.89 -11.12 -1.90
N THR A 6 -20.10 -10.23 -2.87
CA THR A 6 -20.82 -8.97 -2.65
C THR A 6 -21.97 -8.85 -3.65
N PRO A 7 -23.23 -8.92 -3.19
CA PRO A 7 -24.39 -8.67 -4.04
C PRO A 7 -24.29 -7.31 -4.74
N THR A 8 -24.72 -7.26 -5.99
CA THR A 8 -24.55 -6.08 -6.86
C THR A 8 -25.25 -4.84 -6.30
N GLU A 9 -26.38 -5.00 -5.61
CA GLU A 9 -27.07 -3.91 -4.92
C GLU A 9 -26.24 -3.30 -3.78
N LEU A 10 -25.46 -4.09 -3.06
CA LEU A 10 -24.60 -3.61 -1.98
C LEU A 10 -23.37 -2.88 -2.54
N GLU A 11 -22.76 -3.39 -3.60
CA GLU A 11 -21.68 -2.71 -4.33
C GLU A 11 -22.16 -1.33 -4.83
N LYS A 12 -23.35 -1.26 -5.43
CA LYS A 12 -23.95 0.01 -5.88
C LYS A 12 -24.18 0.96 -4.71
N ALA A 13 -24.73 0.48 -3.60
CA ALA A 13 -24.95 1.31 -2.41
C ALA A 13 -23.63 1.88 -1.88
N GLN A 14 -22.58 1.07 -1.80
CA GLN A 14 -21.25 1.51 -1.37
C GLN A 14 -20.68 2.61 -2.28
N ILE A 15 -20.77 2.44 -3.59
CA ILE A 15 -20.31 3.44 -4.57
C ILE A 15 -21.06 4.76 -4.40
N GLU A 16 -22.39 4.71 -4.22
CA GLU A 16 -23.20 5.92 -4.03
C GLU A 16 -22.88 6.64 -2.72
N ILE A 17 -22.59 5.91 -1.64
CA ILE A 17 -22.10 6.49 -0.37
C ILE A 17 -20.78 7.23 -0.60
N LEU A 18 -19.81 6.61 -1.30
CA LEU A 18 -18.51 7.22 -1.59
C LEU A 18 -18.60 8.43 -2.53
N ARG A 19 -19.59 8.46 -3.42
CA ARG A 19 -19.85 9.60 -4.32
C ARG A 19 -20.47 10.80 -3.59
N LYS A 20 -21.37 10.54 -2.64
CA LYS A 20 -22.04 11.58 -1.85
C LYS A 20 -21.19 12.12 -0.70
N MET A 21 -20.10 11.45 -0.37
CA MET A 21 -19.18 11.89 0.69
C MET A 21 -18.52 13.23 0.33
N PRO A 22 -18.41 14.18 1.29
CA PRO A 22 -17.64 15.40 1.08
C PRO A 22 -16.20 15.08 0.63
N PRO A 23 -15.65 15.79 -0.38
CA PRO A 23 -14.33 15.49 -0.94
C PRO A 23 -13.22 15.40 0.10
N GLU A 24 -13.22 16.30 1.08
CA GLU A 24 -12.24 16.36 2.17
C GLU A 24 -12.31 15.14 3.09
N LYS A 25 -13.52 14.63 3.37
CA LYS A 25 -13.71 13.42 4.18
C LYS A 25 -13.23 12.20 3.41
N ARG A 26 -13.53 12.12 2.12
CA ARG A 26 -13.09 11.02 1.26
C ARG A 26 -11.57 11.02 1.13
N LEU A 27 -10.94 12.19 0.96
CA LEU A 27 -9.49 12.33 0.91
C LEU A 27 -8.84 11.87 2.21
N LYS A 28 -9.37 12.30 3.36
CA LYS A 28 -8.88 11.86 4.67
C LYS A 28 -8.91 10.34 4.83
N MET A 29 -10.03 9.70 4.47
CA MET A 29 -10.15 8.24 4.51
C MET A 29 -9.13 7.54 3.60
N SER A 30 -8.88 8.08 2.39
CA SER A 30 -7.88 7.52 1.48
C SER A 30 -6.45 7.65 2.02
N ILE A 31 -6.12 8.76 2.69
CA ILE A 31 -4.82 8.95 3.35
C ILE A 31 -4.64 7.94 4.48
N GLU A 32 -5.65 7.81 5.36
CA GLU A 32 -5.64 6.84 6.46
C GLU A 32 -5.48 5.39 5.95
N LEU A 33 -6.18 5.04 4.87
CA LEU A 33 -6.05 3.73 4.22
C LEU A 33 -4.62 3.51 3.68
N THR A 34 -4.03 4.54 3.06
CA THR A 34 -2.66 4.48 2.53
C THR A 34 -1.65 4.26 3.65
N GLU A 35 -1.75 5.00 4.75
CA GLU A 35 -0.88 4.85 5.92
C GLU A 35 -0.97 3.45 6.52
N ASN A 36 -2.19 2.91 6.66
CA ASN A 36 -2.39 1.57 7.18
C ASN A 36 -1.85 0.49 6.23
N THR A 37 -2.03 0.68 4.92
CA THR A 37 -1.48 -0.24 3.91
C THR A 37 0.05 -0.26 3.97
N ILE A 38 0.70 0.89 4.12
CA ILE A 38 2.16 0.97 4.28
C ILE A 38 2.63 0.31 5.58
N LYS A 39 1.88 0.44 6.69
CA LYS A 39 2.19 -0.28 7.95
C LYS A 39 2.13 -1.79 7.76
N LEU A 40 1.05 -2.28 7.15
CA LEU A 40 0.91 -3.72 6.85
C LEU A 40 2.02 -4.22 5.92
N LEU A 41 2.41 -3.42 4.92
CA LEU A 41 3.51 -3.75 4.03
C LEU A 41 4.84 -3.87 4.79
N LYS A 42 5.14 -2.94 5.70
CA LYS A 42 6.33 -3.00 6.57
C LYS A 42 6.36 -4.28 7.41
N GLU A 43 5.25 -4.63 8.04
CA GLU A 43 5.16 -5.87 8.83
C GLU A 43 5.31 -7.11 7.95
N GLY A 44 4.74 -7.09 6.73
CA GLY A 44 4.90 -8.16 5.76
C GLY A 44 6.35 -8.33 5.27
N VAL A 45 7.13 -7.25 5.19
CA VAL A 45 8.57 -7.31 4.91
C VAL A 45 9.32 -7.91 6.10
N ARG A 46 9.09 -7.41 7.32
CA ARG A 46 9.73 -7.93 8.55
C ARG A 46 9.48 -9.43 8.75
N ASN A 47 8.27 -9.89 8.47
CA ASN A 47 7.94 -11.30 8.60
C ASN A 47 8.69 -12.18 7.59
N ARG A 48 8.94 -11.68 6.37
CA ARG A 48 9.66 -12.42 5.32
C ARG A 48 11.18 -12.33 5.46
N HIS A 49 11.69 -11.25 6.03
CA HIS A 49 13.12 -11.01 6.27
C HIS A 49 13.35 -10.61 7.73
N PRO A 50 13.27 -11.54 8.69
CA PRO A 50 13.44 -11.26 10.12
C PRO A 50 14.83 -10.72 10.48
N GLU A 51 15.82 -10.96 9.62
CA GLU A 51 17.20 -10.51 9.75
C GLU A 51 17.41 -9.04 9.38
N TYR A 52 16.44 -8.41 8.71
CA TYR A 52 16.57 -7.02 8.28
C TYR A 52 16.54 -6.05 9.46
N SER A 53 17.47 -5.09 9.42
CA SER A 53 17.39 -3.87 10.20
C SER A 53 16.18 -3.01 9.80
N ASP A 54 15.79 -2.05 10.65
CA ASP A 54 14.72 -1.11 10.33
C ASP A 54 14.99 -0.29 9.06
N GLU A 55 16.26 -0.01 8.76
CA GLU A 55 16.66 0.70 7.54
C GLU A 55 16.46 -0.19 6.30
N GLU A 56 16.85 -1.47 6.37
CA GLU A 56 16.62 -2.43 5.31
C GLU A 56 15.12 -2.64 5.05
N VAL A 57 14.32 -2.79 6.11
CA VAL A 57 12.85 -2.85 5.98
C VAL A 57 12.30 -1.61 5.28
N LYS A 58 12.77 -0.41 5.65
CA LYS A 58 12.36 0.84 5.01
C LYS A 58 12.66 0.83 3.51
N PHE A 59 13.87 0.45 3.11
CA PHE A 59 14.27 0.46 1.69
C PHE A 59 13.62 -0.66 0.88
N ALA A 60 13.39 -1.83 1.48
CA ALA A 60 12.58 -2.89 0.90
C ALA A 60 11.16 -2.39 0.58
N VAL A 61 10.51 -1.70 1.52
CA VAL A 61 9.18 -1.09 1.28
C VAL A 61 9.23 -0.02 0.19
N ILE A 62 10.23 0.86 0.19
CA ILE A 62 10.39 1.89 -0.85
C ILE A 62 10.58 1.24 -2.22
N LYS A 63 11.31 0.11 -2.30
CA LYS A 63 11.51 -0.65 -3.54
C LYS A 63 10.20 -1.20 -4.12
N ILE A 64 9.30 -1.69 -3.26
CA ILE A 64 7.95 -2.13 -3.67
C ILE A 64 7.15 -0.95 -4.23
N LEU A 65 7.19 0.22 -3.56
CA LEU A 65 6.40 1.39 -3.94
C LEU A 65 6.89 2.06 -5.23
N LEU A 66 8.19 2.18 -5.43
CA LEU A 66 8.79 2.82 -6.61
C LEU A 66 8.93 1.87 -7.80
N GLY A 67 8.97 0.56 -7.55
CA GLY A 67 9.36 -0.44 -8.53
C GLY A 67 10.87 -0.50 -8.75
N GLU A 68 11.32 -1.62 -9.35
CA GLU A 68 12.75 -1.97 -9.47
C GLU A 68 13.60 -0.90 -10.16
N GLU A 69 13.12 -0.38 -11.30
CA GLU A 69 13.90 0.52 -12.15
C GLU A 69 14.16 1.86 -11.46
N LEU A 70 13.11 2.50 -10.94
CA LEU A 70 13.21 3.79 -10.28
C LEU A 70 13.97 3.66 -8.95
N PHE A 71 13.74 2.58 -8.20
CA PHE A 71 14.46 2.33 -6.96
C PHE A 71 15.97 2.25 -7.18
N LYS A 72 16.43 1.51 -8.20
CA LYS A 72 17.86 1.40 -8.53
C LYS A 72 18.49 2.74 -8.94
N LYS A 73 17.72 3.61 -9.61
CA LYS A 73 18.19 4.94 -10.03
C LYS A 73 18.37 5.89 -8.83
N VAL A 74 17.45 5.83 -7.85
CA VAL A 74 17.42 6.77 -6.71
C VAL A 74 18.20 6.25 -5.50
N TYR A 75 18.26 4.94 -5.30
CA TYR A 75 18.90 4.27 -4.15
C TYR A 75 19.89 3.18 -4.59
N PRO A 76 20.93 3.52 -5.37
CA PRO A 76 21.88 2.55 -5.92
C PRO A 76 22.63 1.75 -4.85
N GLN A 77 22.83 2.31 -3.66
CA GLN A 77 23.50 1.65 -2.52
C GLN A 77 22.67 0.51 -1.91
N PHE A 78 21.35 0.50 -2.13
CA PHE A 78 20.43 -0.55 -1.66
C PHE A 78 19.93 -1.44 -2.80
N LYS A 79 20.50 -1.37 -4.01
CA LYS A 79 19.96 -2.02 -5.22
C LYS A 79 19.68 -3.53 -5.09
N GLU A 80 20.48 -4.23 -4.28
CA GLU A 80 20.36 -5.68 -4.07
C GLU A 80 19.33 -6.06 -3.00
N ILE A 81 18.74 -5.09 -2.30
CA ILE A 81 17.76 -5.36 -1.25
C ILE A 81 16.54 -6.08 -1.83
N LYS A 82 16.09 -7.13 -1.16
CA LYS A 82 14.94 -7.92 -1.58
C LYS A 82 13.73 -7.53 -0.75
N PRO A 83 12.60 -7.18 -1.38
CA PRO A 83 11.38 -6.84 -0.67
C PRO A 83 10.70 -8.03 -0.02
#